data_AF-A0A2U1KPD0-F1
#
_entry.id   AF-A0A2U1KPD0-F1
#
_cell.length_a   1.000
_cell.length_b   1.000
_cell.length_c   1.000
_cell.angle_alpha   90.00
_cell.angle_beta   90.00
_cell.angle_gamma   90.00
#
_symmetry.space_group_name_H-M   'P 1'
#
loop_
_entity.id
_entity.type
_entity.pdbx_description
1 polymer ?
#
loop_
_entity_poly.entity_id
_entity_poly.type
_entity_poly.pdbx_seq_one_letter_code
_entity_poly.pdbx_strand_id
1 'polypeptide(L)'
;MYNFSFSSFTLTARKYTSTSEAVTPTSSYIKTSCAKATYPALCEQSLTPFEKTIQKSPAKLARTALAVSLKRSLSTQAYLNKLKRIKGLKPRERSAIGDCLEEVSDSLDRVSKSIQELKNCDKVKGQEFTWHMSNVQTWVSSALTDENTCMDGFGGKAMEGRVKSSVRAQITSVAHVTSNALALVNNFAQKH
;
A
#
# COMPACT_ATOMS: atom_id res chain seq x y z
N MET A 1 -62.13 54.88 -24.26
CA MET A 1 -60.71 54.79 -24.66
C MET A 1 -59.91 54.44 -23.41
N TYR A 2 -59.06 53.41 -23.51
CA TYR A 2 -58.56 52.59 -22.41
C TYR A 2 -57.52 53.28 -21.52
N ASN A 3 -57.69 53.18 -20.20
CA ASN A 3 -56.69 53.53 -19.19
C ASN A 3 -55.74 52.35 -18.98
N PHE A 4 -54.45 52.53 -19.27
CA PHE A 4 -53.41 51.54 -18.97
C PHE A 4 -52.66 51.91 -17.69
N SER A 5 -52.80 51.06 -16.67
CA SER A 5 -52.04 51.10 -15.43
C SER A 5 -50.69 50.39 -15.62
N PHE A 6 -49.58 51.08 -15.38
CA PHE A 6 -48.24 50.49 -15.40
C PHE A 6 -47.86 50.04 -13.98
N SER A 7 -47.88 48.72 -13.73
CA SER A 7 -47.36 48.13 -12.51
C SER A 7 -45.85 47.94 -12.63
N SER A 8 -45.08 48.56 -11.71
CA SER A 8 -43.63 48.41 -11.64
C SER A 8 -43.27 47.11 -10.95
N PHE A 9 -42.66 46.17 -11.69
CA PHE A 9 -42.08 44.95 -11.11
C PHE A 9 -40.65 45.24 -10.61
N THR A 10 -40.44 45.13 -9.30
CA THR A 10 -39.10 45.13 -8.70
C THR A 10 -38.47 43.74 -8.83
N LEU A 11 -37.34 43.65 -9.54
CA LEU A 11 -36.56 42.42 -9.69
C LEU A 11 -35.74 42.17 -8.43
N THR A 12 -36.06 41.15 -7.63
CA THR A 12 -35.21 40.71 -6.51
C THR A 12 -34.15 39.74 -7.03
N ALA A 13 -32.88 40.16 -6.99
CA ALA A 13 -31.75 39.29 -7.31
C ALA A 13 -31.58 38.23 -6.21
N ARG A 14 -31.89 36.97 -6.52
CA ARG A 14 -31.57 35.82 -5.66
C ARG A 14 -30.05 35.65 -5.62
N LYS A 15 -29.44 35.89 -4.45
CA LYS A 15 -28.05 35.46 -4.20
C LYS A 15 -28.02 33.94 -4.23
N TYR A 16 -27.41 33.37 -5.26
CA TYR A 16 -27.12 31.96 -5.36
C TYR A 16 -25.87 31.67 -4.51
N THR A 17 -26.07 31.30 -3.25
CA THR A 17 -25.01 30.70 -2.44
C THR A 17 -24.71 29.32 -3.02
N SER A 18 -23.72 29.26 -3.91
CA SER A 18 -23.08 28.01 -4.30
C SER A 18 -22.27 27.52 -3.10
N THR A 19 -22.84 26.57 -2.37
CA THR A 19 -22.07 25.75 -1.44
C THR A 19 -21.15 24.88 -2.28
N SER A 20 -19.92 25.35 -2.49
CA SER A 20 -18.83 24.51 -2.98
C SER A 20 -18.57 23.44 -1.91
N GLU A 21 -19.14 22.25 -2.08
CA GLU A 21 -18.54 21.05 -1.50
C GLU A 21 -17.08 21.05 -1.94
N ALA A 22 -16.16 21.24 -1.00
CA ALA A 22 -14.75 21.20 -1.28
C ALA A 22 -14.41 19.79 -1.79
N VAL A 23 -14.40 19.62 -3.11
CA VAL A 23 -13.85 18.45 -3.77
C VAL A 23 -12.37 18.47 -3.45
N THR A 24 -12.00 17.80 -2.35
CA THR A 24 -10.61 17.62 -1.98
C THR A 24 -9.93 16.98 -3.21
N PRO A 25 -8.88 17.56 -3.80
CA PRO A 25 -8.21 16.95 -4.95
C PRO A 25 -7.89 15.49 -4.64
N THR A 26 -8.03 14.53 -5.57
CA THR A 26 -7.82 13.11 -5.23
C THR A 26 -6.41 12.84 -4.68
N SER A 27 -5.41 13.68 -5.04
CA SER A 27 -4.08 13.79 -4.43
C SER A 27 -4.12 14.06 -2.91
N SER A 28 -5.03 14.91 -2.43
CA SER A 28 -5.19 15.19 -0.99
C SER A 28 -5.74 13.99 -0.20
N TYR A 29 -6.52 13.10 -0.84
CA TYR A 29 -7.04 11.91 -0.18
C TYR A 29 -5.93 10.90 0.13
N ILE A 30 -5.03 10.65 -0.84
CA ILE A 30 -3.89 9.75 -0.65
C ILE A 30 -2.99 10.29 0.46
N LYS A 31 -2.67 11.59 0.41
CA LYS A 31 -1.85 12.26 1.42
C LYS A 31 -2.43 12.09 2.83
N THR A 32 -3.72 12.38 3.02
CA THR A 32 -4.40 12.22 4.32
C THR A 32 -4.41 10.76 4.77
N SER A 33 -4.63 9.82 3.86
CA SER A 33 -4.67 8.39 4.19
C SER A 33 -3.29 7.84 4.58
N CYS A 34 -2.22 8.36 3.96
CA CYS A 34 -0.84 8.00 4.25
C CYS A 34 -0.27 8.67 5.51
N ALA A 35 -0.94 9.69 6.07
CA ALA A 35 -0.43 10.47 7.19
C ALA A 35 -0.13 9.64 8.46
N LYS A 36 -0.85 8.53 8.66
CA LYS A 36 -0.66 7.60 9.79
C LYS A 36 0.16 6.35 9.44
N ALA A 37 0.67 6.27 8.22
CA ALA A 37 1.53 5.15 7.82
C ALA A 37 2.92 5.30 8.44
N THR A 38 3.65 4.19 8.59
CA THR A 38 5.02 4.20 9.14
C THR A 38 5.98 5.03 8.28
N TYR A 39 5.79 5.01 6.96
CA TYR A 39 6.60 5.76 5.99
C TYR A 39 5.71 6.65 5.11
N PRO A 40 5.19 7.80 5.61
CA PRO A 40 4.18 8.60 4.93
C PRO A 40 4.60 9.10 3.54
N ALA A 41 5.82 9.62 3.41
CA ALA A 41 6.32 10.14 2.15
C ALA A 41 6.41 9.03 1.07
N LEU A 42 6.89 7.84 1.44
CA LEU A 42 6.94 6.69 0.55
C LEU A 42 5.53 6.18 0.20
N CYS A 43 4.62 6.18 1.17
CA CYS A 43 3.21 5.83 0.95
C CYS A 43 2.60 6.74 -0.12
N GLU A 44 2.72 8.06 0.04
CA GLU A 44 2.21 9.04 -0.92
C GLU A 44 2.85 8.87 -2.29
N GLN A 45 4.19 8.82 -2.35
CA GLN A 45 4.93 8.67 -3.60
C GLN A 45 4.54 7.39 -4.35
N SER A 46 4.35 6.28 -3.63
CA SER A 46 4.05 4.98 -4.23
C SER A 46 2.60 4.83 -4.69
N LEU A 47 1.67 5.61 -4.12
CA LEU A 47 0.23 5.49 -4.39
C LEU A 47 -0.32 6.58 -5.31
N THR A 48 0.30 7.77 -5.34
CA THR A 48 -0.11 8.88 -6.21
C THR A 48 -0.22 8.49 -7.69
N PRO A 49 0.67 7.67 -8.28
CA PRO A 49 0.51 7.21 -9.67
C PRO A 49 -0.80 6.44 -9.94
N PHE A 50 -1.45 5.92 -8.89
CA PHE A 50 -2.67 5.12 -8.95
C PHE A 50 -3.92 5.90 -8.51
N GLU A 51 -3.84 7.23 -8.41
CA GLU A 51 -4.94 8.10 -7.96
C GLU A 51 -6.26 7.84 -8.71
N LYS A 52 -6.19 7.66 -10.04
CA LYS A 52 -7.34 7.34 -10.91
C LYS A 52 -7.93 5.96 -10.66
N THR A 53 -7.13 5.01 -10.15
CA THR A 53 -7.59 3.67 -9.75
C THR A 53 -8.22 3.73 -8.38
N ILE A 54 -7.62 4.45 -7.43
CA ILE A 54 -8.04 4.54 -6.03
C ILE A 54 -9.39 5.25 -5.91
N GLN A 55 -9.60 6.36 -6.63
CA GLN A 55 -10.88 7.11 -6.66
C GLN A 55 -11.47 7.39 -5.26
N LYS A 56 -10.60 7.76 -4.30
CA LYS A 56 -10.96 8.00 -2.89
C LYS A 56 -11.64 6.82 -2.16
N SER A 57 -11.56 5.60 -2.69
CA SER A 57 -12.12 4.42 -2.05
C SER A 57 -11.11 3.80 -1.06
N PRO A 58 -11.47 3.64 0.23
CA PRO A 58 -10.60 2.98 1.21
C PRO A 58 -10.21 1.55 0.80
N ALA A 59 -11.17 0.80 0.26
CA ALA A 59 -10.95 -0.57 -0.18
C ALA A 59 -10.03 -0.66 -1.41
N LYS A 60 -10.18 0.27 -2.37
CA LYS A 60 -9.27 0.35 -3.53
C LYS A 60 -7.89 0.86 -3.13
N LEU A 61 -7.80 1.77 -2.16
CA LEU A 61 -6.54 2.25 -1.59
C LEU A 61 -5.75 1.10 -0.94
N ALA A 62 -6.37 0.34 -0.05
CA ALA A 62 -5.74 -0.81 0.61
C ALA A 62 -5.29 -1.88 -0.41
N ARG A 63 -6.15 -2.23 -1.38
CA ARG A 63 -5.78 -3.16 -2.47
C ARG A 63 -4.61 -2.66 -3.32
N THR A 64 -4.58 -1.37 -3.62
CA THR A 64 -3.49 -0.76 -4.41
C THR A 64 -2.19 -0.80 -3.63
N ALA A 65 -2.22 -0.52 -2.32
CA ALA A 65 -1.03 -0.61 -1.47
C ALA A 65 -0.47 -2.04 -1.39
N LEU A 66 -1.34 -3.04 -1.27
CA LEU A 66 -0.93 -4.45 -1.35
C LEU A 66 -0.35 -4.82 -2.72
N ALA A 67 -0.93 -4.31 -3.82
CA ALA A 67 -0.38 -4.54 -5.17
C ALA A 67 1.00 -3.89 -5.36
N VAL A 68 1.22 -2.72 -4.76
CA VAL A 68 2.54 -2.07 -4.74
C VAL A 68 3.55 -2.91 -3.95
N SER A 69 3.17 -3.44 -2.79
CA SER A 69 3.99 -4.38 -2.00
C SER A 69 4.33 -5.62 -2.83
N LEU A 70 3.33 -6.29 -3.42
CA LEU A 70 3.52 -7.47 -4.27
C LEU A 70 4.52 -7.19 -5.41
N LYS A 71 4.36 -6.07 -6.11
CA LYS A 71 5.25 -5.67 -7.20
C LYS A 71 6.69 -5.46 -6.71
N ARG A 72 6.86 -4.89 -5.52
CA ARG A 72 8.18 -4.67 -4.92
C ARG A 72 8.81 -6.00 -4.52
N SER A 73 8.05 -6.90 -3.88
CA SER A 73 8.51 -8.24 -3.52
C SER A 73 8.93 -9.05 -4.76
N LEU A 74 8.17 -8.98 -5.87
CA LEU A 74 8.53 -9.64 -7.14
C LEU A 74 9.85 -9.10 -7.71
N SER A 75 10.04 -7.78 -7.63
CA SER A 75 11.28 -7.13 -8.09
C SER A 75 12.47 -7.56 -7.24
N THR A 76 12.29 -7.67 -5.92
CA THR A 76 13.31 -8.15 -4.99
C THR A 76 13.62 -9.63 -5.19
N GLN A 77 12.62 -10.48 -5.40
CA GLN A 77 12.81 -11.89 -5.72
C GLN A 77 13.64 -12.06 -7.01
N ALA A 78 13.33 -11.29 -8.05
CA ALA A 78 14.08 -11.28 -9.30
C ALA A 78 15.53 -10.80 -9.10
N TYR A 79 15.73 -9.79 -8.25
CA TYR A 79 17.05 -9.30 -7.88
C TYR A 79 17.87 -10.38 -7.16
N LEU A 80 17.31 -11.02 -6.13
CA LEU A 80 17.98 -12.06 -5.34
C LEU A 80 18.34 -13.27 -6.21
N ASN A 81 17.45 -13.68 -7.11
CA ASN A 81 17.71 -14.73 -8.09
C ASN A 81 18.92 -14.41 -8.98
N LYS A 82 19.04 -13.16 -9.45
CA LYS A 82 20.20 -12.71 -10.23
C LYS A 82 21.45 -12.67 -9.37
N LEU A 83 21.36 -12.12 -8.17
CA LEU A 83 22.47 -11.99 -7.23
C LEU A 83 23.05 -13.36 -6.87
N LYS A 84 22.22 -14.36 -6.55
CA LYS A 84 22.64 -15.73 -6.20
C LYS A 84 23.51 -16.41 -7.27
N ARG A 85 23.34 -16.00 -8.54
CA ARG A 85 24.06 -16.53 -9.71
C ARG A 85 25.38 -15.83 -10.00
N ILE A 86 25.71 -14.74 -9.30
CA ILE A 86 26.97 -14.03 -9.48
C ILE A 86 28.16 -14.93 -9.09
N LYS A 87 29.18 -14.94 -9.95
CA LYS A 87 30.46 -15.63 -9.68
C LYS A 87 31.24 -14.88 -8.59
N GLY A 88 31.97 -15.62 -7.76
CA GLY A 88 32.78 -15.03 -6.69
C GLY A 88 32.07 -14.77 -5.37
N LEU A 89 30.78 -15.10 -5.23
CA LEU A 89 30.12 -15.13 -3.93
C LEU A 89 30.74 -16.18 -3.03
N LYS A 90 30.99 -15.81 -1.76
CA LYS A 90 31.37 -16.75 -0.71
C LYS A 90 30.25 -17.79 -0.52
N PRO A 91 30.56 -19.04 -0.15
CA PRO A 91 29.53 -20.05 0.11
C PRO A 91 28.44 -19.58 1.09
N ARG A 92 28.84 -18.89 2.17
CA ARG A 92 27.92 -18.34 3.17
C ARG A 92 27.02 -17.22 2.63
N GLU A 93 27.54 -16.37 1.75
CA GLU A 93 26.74 -15.33 1.06
C GLU A 93 25.69 -15.98 0.16
N ARG A 94 26.08 -17.01 -0.60
CA ARG A 94 25.14 -17.75 -1.46
C ARG A 94 24.05 -18.46 -0.67
N SER A 95 24.38 -19.01 0.50
CA SER A 95 23.41 -19.60 1.43
C SER A 95 22.44 -18.54 1.94
N ALA A 96 22.93 -17.44 2.50
CA ALA A 96 22.10 -16.37 3.04
C ALA A 96 21.19 -15.72 1.97
N ILE A 97 21.66 -15.59 0.72
CA ILE A 97 20.80 -15.15 -0.40
C ILE A 97 19.71 -16.19 -0.70
N GLY A 98 20.01 -17.48 -0.55
CA GLY A 98 19.05 -18.57 -0.70
C GLY A 98 17.95 -18.50 0.36
N ASP A 99 18.33 -18.38 1.63
CA ASP A 99 17.39 -18.28 2.75
C ASP A 99 16.51 -17.03 2.59
N CYS A 100 17.12 -15.88 2.27
CA CYS A 100 16.37 -14.65 1.98
C CYS A 100 15.40 -14.79 0.79
N LEU A 101 15.75 -15.59 -0.23
CA LEU A 101 14.86 -15.81 -1.38
C LEU A 101 13.62 -16.62 -0.98
N GLU A 102 13.75 -17.56 -0.04
CA GLU A 102 12.63 -18.31 0.53
C GLU A 102 11.69 -17.38 1.28
N GLU A 103 12.22 -16.57 2.21
CA GLU A 103 11.45 -15.58 2.97
C GLU A 103 10.71 -14.57 2.06
N VAL A 104 11.36 -14.07 1.00
CA VAL A 104 10.70 -13.17 0.03
C VAL A 104 9.62 -13.90 -0.77
N SER A 105 9.77 -15.20 -1.02
CA SER A 105 8.76 -16.00 -1.72
C SER A 105 7.54 -16.27 -0.83
N ASP A 106 7.76 -16.45 0.47
CA ASP A 106 6.68 -16.56 1.45
C ASP A 106 5.93 -15.24 1.60
N SER A 107 6.64 -14.11 1.72
CA SER A 107 6.02 -12.77 1.68
C SER A 107 5.14 -12.57 0.44
N LEU A 108 5.61 -13.01 -0.74
CA LEU A 108 4.83 -12.94 -1.98
C LEU A 108 3.52 -13.72 -1.90
N ASP A 109 3.54 -14.95 -1.39
CA ASP A 109 2.35 -15.77 -1.19
C ASP A 109 1.37 -15.09 -0.22
N ARG A 110 1.88 -14.60 0.91
CA ARG A 110 1.09 -13.90 1.93
C ARG A 110 0.43 -12.62 1.40
N VAL A 111 1.17 -11.79 0.67
CA VAL A 111 0.61 -10.58 0.05
C VAL A 111 -0.41 -10.94 -1.02
N SER A 112 -0.17 -11.97 -1.83
CA SER A 112 -1.12 -12.46 -2.84
C SER A 112 -2.43 -12.92 -2.21
N LYS A 113 -2.36 -13.74 -1.15
CA LYS A 113 -3.53 -14.18 -0.35
C LYS A 113 -4.29 -12.99 0.22
N SER A 114 -3.57 -12.01 0.77
CA SER A 114 -4.15 -10.78 1.31
C SER A 114 -4.96 -10.01 0.27
N ILE A 115 -4.45 -9.89 -0.97
CA ILE A 115 -5.17 -9.23 -2.07
C ILE A 115 -6.44 -9.98 -2.44
N GLN A 116 -6.39 -11.32 -2.49
CA GLN A 116 -7.54 -12.14 -2.83
C GLN A 116 -8.62 -12.04 -1.77
N GLU A 117 -8.25 -12.13 -0.50
CA GLU A 117 -9.18 -12.09 0.63
C GLU A 117 -9.79 -10.71 0.84
N LEU A 118 -9.03 -9.65 0.59
CA LEU A 118 -9.56 -8.29 0.63
C LEU A 118 -10.63 -8.04 -0.46
N LYS A 119 -10.65 -8.82 -1.56
CA LYS A 119 -11.77 -8.79 -2.52
C LYS A 119 -13.02 -9.46 -1.99
N ASN A 120 -12.91 -10.43 -1.09
CA ASN A 120 -14.06 -11.07 -0.45
C ASN A 120 -14.76 -10.11 0.51
N CYS A 121 -13.99 -9.22 1.17
CA CYS A 121 -14.51 -8.16 2.04
C CYS A 121 -15.51 -7.22 1.34
N ASP A 122 -15.43 -7.04 0.02
CA ASP A 122 -16.38 -6.19 -0.73
C ASP A 122 -17.81 -6.75 -0.76
N LYS A 123 -17.97 -8.05 -0.51
CA LYS A 123 -19.22 -8.79 -0.69
C LYS A 123 -19.94 -9.09 0.62
N VAL A 124 -19.27 -8.90 1.74
CA VAL A 124 -19.73 -9.32 3.08
C VAL A 124 -19.80 -8.14 4.04
N LYS A 125 -20.49 -8.31 5.17
CA LYS A 125 -20.61 -7.30 6.24
C LYS A 125 -20.60 -8.00 7.60
N GLY A 126 -20.47 -7.21 8.68
CA GLY A 126 -20.54 -7.72 10.04
C GLY A 126 -19.46 -8.76 10.33
N GLN A 127 -19.83 -9.86 10.99
CA GLN A 127 -18.87 -10.86 11.47
C GLN A 127 -18.04 -11.52 10.34
N GLU A 128 -18.64 -11.75 9.17
CA GLU A 128 -17.92 -12.30 8.02
C GLU A 128 -16.86 -11.33 7.50
N PHE A 129 -17.17 -10.02 7.45
CA PHE A 129 -16.19 -9.00 7.11
C PHE A 129 -15.03 -9.01 8.12
N THR A 130 -15.32 -9.04 9.41
CA THR A 130 -14.30 -9.08 10.47
C THR A 130 -13.39 -10.29 10.34
N TRP A 131 -13.93 -11.45 9.98
CA TRP A 131 -13.17 -12.68 9.77
C TRP A 131 -12.24 -12.59 8.55
N HIS A 132 -12.75 -12.15 7.40
CA HIS A 132 -11.91 -11.96 6.21
C HIS A 132 -10.84 -10.89 6.45
N MET A 133 -11.19 -9.79 7.12
CA MET A 133 -10.26 -8.71 7.41
C MET A 133 -9.13 -9.15 8.35
N SER A 134 -9.42 -9.97 9.37
CA SER A 134 -8.38 -10.48 10.28
C SER A 134 -7.40 -11.41 9.56
N ASN A 135 -7.84 -12.19 8.57
CA ASN A 135 -6.96 -12.96 7.69
C ASN A 135 -6.02 -12.04 6.88
N VAL A 136 -6.56 -10.97 6.28
CA VAL A 136 -5.76 -9.99 5.55
C VAL A 136 -4.71 -9.36 6.47
N GLN A 137 -5.09 -8.89 7.66
CA GLN A 137 -4.17 -8.28 8.61
C GLN A 137 -3.07 -9.26 9.05
N THR A 138 -3.44 -10.52 9.29
CA THR A 138 -2.50 -11.59 9.67
C THR A 138 -1.49 -11.82 8.57
N TRP A 139 -1.93 -12.07 7.34
CA TRP A 139 -1.02 -12.39 6.25
C TRP A 139 -0.11 -11.23 5.86
N VAL A 140 -0.61 -9.98 5.86
CA VAL A 140 0.26 -8.82 5.58
C VAL A 140 1.30 -8.63 6.70
N SER A 141 0.93 -8.90 7.95
CA SER A 141 1.87 -8.85 9.09
C SER A 141 2.92 -9.97 8.99
N SER A 142 2.51 -11.17 8.58
CA SER A 142 3.44 -12.27 8.28
C SER A 142 4.39 -11.89 7.14
N ALA A 143 3.89 -11.35 6.03
CA ALA A 143 4.74 -10.92 4.92
C ALA A 143 5.83 -9.93 5.35
N LEU A 144 5.48 -8.96 6.20
CA LEU A 144 6.43 -8.02 6.76
C LEU A 144 7.45 -8.70 7.70
N THR A 145 7.03 -9.76 8.40
CA THR A 145 7.92 -10.55 9.25
C THR A 145 8.93 -11.32 8.39
N ASP A 146 8.46 -12.04 7.36
CA ASP A 146 9.30 -12.79 6.42
C ASP A 146 10.33 -11.85 5.77
N GLU A 147 9.90 -10.67 5.32
CA GLU A 147 10.79 -9.63 4.78
C GLU A 147 11.89 -9.21 5.78
N ASN A 148 11.57 -9.06 7.07
CA ASN A 148 12.56 -8.72 8.08
C ASN A 148 13.51 -9.90 8.40
N THR A 149 12.99 -11.13 8.42
CA THR A 149 13.76 -12.37 8.69
C THR A 149 14.81 -12.65 7.62
N CYS A 150 14.59 -12.24 6.35
CA CYS A 150 15.59 -12.41 5.28
C CYS A 150 17.01 -11.94 5.70
N MET A 151 17.11 -10.91 6.54
CA MET A 151 18.40 -10.34 6.93
C MET A 151 19.15 -11.15 8.01
N ASP A 152 18.53 -12.13 8.64
CA ASP A 152 19.11 -12.91 9.74
C ASP A 152 20.30 -13.76 9.27
N GLY A 153 20.24 -14.31 8.06
CA GLY A 153 21.35 -15.04 7.42
C GLY A 153 22.60 -14.19 7.15
N PHE A 154 22.47 -12.86 7.21
CA PHE A 154 23.57 -11.90 6.96
C PHE A 154 24.21 -11.35 8.25
N GLY A 155 23.98 -11.99 9.40
CA GLY A 155 24.60 -11.65 10.66
C GLY A 155 26.13 -11.89 10.71
N GLY A 156 26.83 -11.06 11.49
CA GLY A 156 28.24 -11.23 11.82
C GLY A 156 29.25 -10.56 10.88
N LYS A 157 30.48 -10.31 11.39
CA LYS A 157 31.55 -9.58 10.70
C LYS A 157 31.95 -10.20 9.35
N ALA A 158 31.87 -11.52 9.23
CA ALA A 158 32.22 -12.24 7.99
C ALA A 158 31.27 -11.95 6.81
N MET A 159 30.07 -11.46 7.12
CA MET A 159 29.02 -11.11 6.14
C MET A 159 29.02 -9.62 5.78
N GLU A 160 29.86 -8.80 6.41
CA GLU A 160 29.96 -7.39 6.06
C GLU A 160 30.49 -7.20 4.65
N GLY A 161 29.93 -6.20 3.95
CA GLY A 161 30.33 -5.84 2.60
C GLY A 161 29.16 -5.59 1.66
N ARG A 162 29.50 -5.62 0.36
CA ARG A 162 28.61 -5.17 -0.72
C ARG A 162 27.36 -6.02 -0.85
N VAL A 163 27.47 -7.34 -0.68
CA VAL A 163 26.35 -8.29 -0.83
C VAL A 163 25.28 -8.03 0.23
N LYS A 164 25.66 -7.99 1.52
CA LYS A 164 24.75 -7.68 2.62
C LYS A 164 24.09 -6.31 2.44
N SER A 165 24.88 -5.29 2.08
CA SER A 165 24.37 -3.94 1.89
C SER A 165 23.36 -3.86 0.75
N SER A 166 23.62 -4.57 -0.35
CA SER A 166 22.74 -4.57 -1.52
C SER A 166 21.46 -5.35 -1.29
N VAL A 167 21.51 -6.49 -0.60
CA VAL A 167 20.31 -7.24 -0.17
C VAL A 167 19.48 -6.41 0.79
N ARG A 168 20.10 -5.83 1.83
CA ARG A 168 19.40 -4.98 2.81
C ARG A 168 18.63 -3.85 2.13
N ALA A 169 19.24 -3.16 1.16
CA ALA A 169 18.57 -2.07 0.46
C ALA A 169 17.29 -2.53 -0.27
N GLN A 170 17.31 -3.71 -0.91
CA GLN A 170 16.12 -4.26 -1.57
C GLN A 170 15.05 -4.63 -0.55
N ILE A 171 15.44 -5.31 0.52
CA ILE A 171 14.52 -5.83 1.53
C ILE A 171 13.88 -4.72 2.33
N THR A 172 14.64 -3.73 2.77
CA THR A 172 14.12 -2.50 3.39
C THR A 172 13.12 -1.80 2.47
N SER A 173 13.38 -1.76 1.15
CA SER A 173 12.42 -1.19 0.20
C SER A 173 11.10 -1.95 0.14
N VAL A 174 11.10 -3.28 0.30
CA VAL A 174 9.88 -4.10 0.36
C VAL A 174 9.17 -3.89 1.70
N ALA A 175 9.89 -4.07 2.81
CA ALA A 175 9.39 -3.91 4.17
C ALA A 175 8.67 -2.57 4.39
N HIS A 176 9.20 -1.48 3.84
CA HIS A 176 8.58 -0.18 3.99
C HIS A 176 7.23 -0.07 3.25
N VAL A 177 7.12 -0.61 2.02
CA VAL A 177 5.84 -0.57 1.29
C VAL A 177 4.83 -1.57 1.85
N THR A 178 5.27 -2.72 2.35
CA THR A 178 4.42 -3.70 3.04
C THR A 178 3.91 -3.15 4.38
N SER A 179 4.76 -2.47 5.16
CA SER A 179 4.37 -1.78 6.39
C SER A 179 3.32 -0.68 6.12
N ASN A 180 3.50 0.11 5.06
CA ASN A 180 2.49 1.10 4.66
C ASN A 180 1.18 0.43 4.21
N ALA A 181 1.24 -0.69 3.49
CA ALA A 181 0.05 -1.45 3.11
C ALA A 181 -0.71 -1.96 4.34
N LEU A 182 0.00 -2.52 5.33
CA LEU A 182 -0.59 -2.95 6.60
C LEU A 182 -1.31 -1.79 7.32
N ALA A 183 -0.67 -0.61 7.40
CA ALA A 183 -1.29 0.57 8.01
C ALA A 183 -2.60 0.96 7.30
N LEU A 184 -2.62 0.91 5.97
CA LEU A 184 -3.81 1.23 5.18
C LEU A 184 -4.91 0.17 5.29
N VAL A 185 -4.55 -1.12 5.38
CA VAL A 185 -5.48 -2.21 5.68
C VAL A 185 -6.10 -2.03 7.06
N ASN A 186 -5.30 -1.72 8.08
CA ASN A 186 -5.80 -1.47 9.43
C ASN A 186 -6.73 -0.26 9.49
N ASN A 187 -6.40 0.82 8.78
CA ASN A 187 -7.27 1.99 8.67
C ASN A 187 -8.57 1.70 7.93
N PHE A 188 -8.56 0.76 6.97
CA PHE A 188 -9.77 0.31 6.30
C PHE A 188 -10.65 -0.54 7.24
N ALA A 189 -10.04 -1.46 7.98
CA ALA A 189 -10.72 -2.29 8.98
C ALA A 189 -11.45 -1.47 10.04
N GLN A 190 -10.83 -0.39 10.56
CA GLN A 190 -11.42 0.48 11.59
C GLN A 190 -12.67 1.27 11.15
N LYS A 191 -12.95 1.33 9.85
CA LYS A 191 -14.11 2.06 9.30
C LYS A 191 -15.34 1.17 9.10
N HIS A 192 -15.25 -0.11 9.49
CA HIS A 192 -16.27 -1.14 9.38
C HIS A 192 -16.52 -1.79 10.73
#